data_AF-A0A2E9H578-F1
#
_entry.id   AF-A0A2E9H578-F1
#
_cell.length_a   1.000
_cell.length_b   1.000
_cell.length_c   1.000
_cell.angle_alpha   90.00
_cell.angle_beta   90.00
_cell.angle_gamma   90.00
#
_symmetry.space_group_name_H-M   'P 1'
#
loop_
_entity.id
_entity.type
_entity.pdbx_description
1 polymer ?
#
loop_
_entity_poly.entity_id
_entity_poly.type
_entity_poly.pdbx_seq_one_letter_code
_entity_poly.pdbx_strand_id
1 'polypeptide(L)'
;MEKLKRLIEHYGNNTHLEVTEKPEHYAIAIEELWRKEYSQSGAGAVNKAQLLSTVLSSMRELDHLNETCRKALLDALRQRLFKNKEYKPKRSKPIVDSKVVAAKSLIDNALAKADTLLLNEKGLTANKHLFLALMYAAMESGLCFSEGLDALYQRLLASNEVLVKIGDYWIIELHYIRSNHETNTRENGKAWTSRPFYPGPLTLFAVIGFMKSKPMVCIESSAMELLKKGLTELTGEQDLIKIGNSRLLRACGMLIREQPGSSMGSFLMHYATGDVSSASTSRCQR
;
A
#
# COMPACT_ATOMS: atom_id res chain seq x y z
N MET A 1 1.08 -21.45 39.89
CA MET A 1 0.02 -21.76 38.88
C MET A 1 -1.41 -21.50 39.37
N GLU A 2 -1.90 -22.20 40.39
CA GLU A 2 -3.26 -22.00 40.94
C GLU A 2 -3.54 -20.54 41.36
N LYS A 3 -2.54 -19.88 41.96
CA LYS A 3 -2.61 -18.47 42.36
C LYS A 3 -2.68 -17.50 41.18
N LEU A 4 -2.04 -17.83 40.07
CA LEU A 4 -2.09 -17.04 38.83
C LEU A 4 -3.48 -17.11 38.20
N LYS A 5 -4.07 -18.31 38.17
CA LYS A 5 -5.43 -18.53 37.64
C LYS A 5 -6.46 -17.76 38.45
N ARG A 6 -6.41 -17.81 39.78
CA ARG A 6 -7.30 -17.03 40.67
C ARG A 6 -7.15 -15.52 40.48
N LEU A 7 -5.95 -15.03 40.21
CA LEU A 7 -5.71 -13.61 39.96
C LEU A 7 -6.31 -13.15 38.62
N ILE A 8 -6.23 -13.99 37.58
CA ILE A 8 -6.83 -13.75 36.27
C ILE A 8 -8.36 -13.86 36.32
N GLU A 9 -8.88 -14.83 37.07
CA GLU A 9 -10.31 -15.00 37.33
C GLU A 9 -10.89 -13.82 38.12
N HIS A 10 -10.18 -13.36 39.15
CA HIS A 10 -10.55 -12.16 39.90
C HIS A 10 -10.56 -10.90 39.01
N TYR A 11 -9.63 -10.79 38.05
CA TYR A 11 -9.68 -9.73 37.05
C TYR A 11 -10.95 -9.81 36.20
N GLY A 12 -11.28 -10.99 35.66
CA GLY A 12 -12.48 -11.21 34.84
C GLY A 12 -13.79 -10.92 35.55
N ASN A 13 -13.88 -11.24 36.85
CA ASN A 13 -15.10 -11.03 37.64
C ASN A 13 -15.29 -9.57 38.09
N ASN A 14 -14.26 -8.73 37.99
CA ASN A 14 -14.28 -7.33 38.46
C ASN A 14 -14.26 -6.30 37.32
N THR A 15 -14.57 -6.70 36.08
CA THR A 15 -14.53 -5.81 34.89
C THR A 15 -15.71 -4.86 34.76
N HIS A 16 -16.76 -5.00 35.58
CA HIS A 16 -17.96 -4.14 35.55
C HIS A 16 -17.80 -2.78 36.25
N LEU A 17 -16.69 -2.51 36.94
CA LEU A 17 -16.43 -1.20 37.56
C LEU A 17 -15.43 -0.41 36.71
N GLU A 18 -15.83 0.78 36.25
CA GLU A 18 -15.10 1.69 35.37
C GLU A 18 -13.78 2.19 35.98
N VAL A 19 -12.62 1.66 35.57
CA VAL A 19 -11.34 2.41 35.56
C VAL A 19 -10.38 1.78 34.54
N THR A 20 -9.82 2.61 33.67
CA THR A 20 -8.74 2.30 32.72
C THR A 20 -7.43 1.79 33.37
N GLU A 21 -7.29 1.87 34.70
CA GLU A 21 -6.09 1.52 35.47
C GLU A 21 -6.04 0.04 35.93
N LYS A 22 -7.13 -0.72 35.76
CA LYS A 22 -7.22 -2.11 36.23
C LYS A 22 -6.25 -3.07 35.53
N PRO A 23 -6.15 -3.12 34.18
CA PRO A 23 -5.29 -4.09 33.51
C PRO A 23 -3.82 -3.96 33.91
N GLU A 24 -3.37 -2.73 34.19
CA GLU A 24 -2.01 -2.44 34.64
C GLU A 24 -1.75 -2.96 36.06
N HIS A 25 -2.71 -2.76 36.98
CA HIS A 25 -2.63 -3.28 38.34
C HIS A 25 -2.53 -4.81 38.38
N TYR A 26 -3.33 -5.51 37.58
CA TYR A 26 -3.24 -6.97 37.47
C TYR A 26 -1.98 -7.42 36.74
N ALA A 27 -1.50 -6.67 35.73
CA ALA A 27 -0.23 -6.96 35.09
C ALA A 27 0.96 -6.84 36.06
N ILE A 28 0.94 -5.86 36.97
CA ILE A 28 1.90 -5.73 38.08
C ILE A 28 1.85 -6.98 38.96
N ALA A 29 0.66 -7.31 39.47
CA ALA A 29 0.48 -8.41 40.40
C ALA A 29 0.87 -9.77 39.77
N ILE A 30 0.57 -9.99 38.48
CA ILE A 30 0.97 -11.18 37.73
C ILE A 30 2.49 -11.28 37.59
N GLU A 31 3.16 -10.18 37.22
CA GLU A 31 4.62 -10.16 37.10
C GLU A 31 5.30 -10.37 38.47
N GLU A 32 4.80 -9.75 39.54
CA GLU A 32 5.32 -9.92 40.89
C GLU A 32 5.12 -11.34 41.42
N LEU A 33 3.95 -11.93 41.17
CA LEU A 33 3.66 -13.32 41.52
C LEU A 33 4.57 -14.27 40.76
N TRP A 34 4.79 -14.02 39.46
CA TRP A 34 5.72 -14.80 38.65
C TRP A 34 7.15 -14.68 39.17
N ARG A 35 7.62 -13.47 39.49
CA ARG A 35 8.94 -13.27 40.11
C ARG A 35 9.04 -14.02 41.42
N LYS A 36 8.05 -13.94 42.31
CA LYS A 36 8.07 -14.66 43.60
C LYS A 36 8.11 -16.18 43.43
N GLU A 37 7.35 -16.74 42.50
CA GLU A 37 7.32 -18.19 42.24
C GLU A 37 8.62 -18.68 41.54
N TYR A 38 9.23 -17.88 40.65
CA TYR A 38 10.40 -18.30 39.87
C TYR A 38 11.77 -17.80 40.40
N SER A 39 11.82 -16.84 41.32
CA SER A 39 13.09 -16.40 41.95
C SER A 39 13.69 -17.48 42.87
N GLN A 40 12.89 -18.46 43.32
CA GLN A 40 13.39 -19.61 44.09
C GLN A 40 14.15 -20.63 43.21
N SER A 41 14.07 -20.50 41.89
CA SER A 41 14.66 -21.42 40.89
C SER A 41 16.02 -20.96 40.32
N GLY A 42 16.66 -19.94 40.92
CA GLY A 42 18.02 -19.52 40.54
C GLY A 42 18.17 -18.76 39.21
N ALA A 43 17.09 -18.51 38.47
CA ALA A 43 17.12 -17.76 37.21
C ALA A 43 16.83 -16.27 37.45
N GLY A 44 17.88 -15.44 37.56
CA GLY A 44 17.81 -14.01 37.84
C GLY A 44 17.17 -13.11 36.77
N ALA A 45 16.40 -13.65 35.82
CA ALA A 45 15.67 -12.86 34.83
C ALA A 45 14.32 -13.50 34.50
N VAL A 46 13.25 -12.69 34.49
CA VAL A 46 11.90 -13.11 34.06
C VAL A 46 11.99 -13.62 32.62
N ASN A 47 11.77 -14.92 32.40
CA ASN A 47 11.58 -15.47 31.06
C ASN A 47 10.24 -14.95 30.49
N LYS A 48 10.30 -13.81 29.79
CA LYS A 48 9.12 -13.05 29.31
C LYS A 48 8.23 -13.89 28.39
N ALA A 49 8.83 -14.76 27.57
CA ALA A 49 8.09 -15.63 26.66
C ALA A 49 7.31 -16.71 27.43
N GLN A 50 7.94 -17.31 28.45
CA GLN A 50 7.33 -18.33 29.30
C GLN A 50 6.21 -17.75 30.18
N LEU A 51 6.38 -16.54 30.71
CA LEU A 51 5.32 -15.85 31.44
C LEU A 51 4.10 -15.60 30.53
N LEU A 52 4.32 -15.07 29.32
CA LEU A 52 3.23 -14.81 28.38
C LEU A 52 2.50 -16.09 27.94
N SER A 53 3.24 -17.16 27.63
CA SER A 53 2.62 -18.44 27.26
C SER A 53 1.80 -19.02 28.40
N THR A 54 2.29 -18.87 29.63
CA THR A 54 1.61 -19.39 30.83
C THR A 54 0.34 -18.61 31.12
N VAL A 55 0.40 -17.27 31.08
CA VAL A 55 -0.79 -16.41 31.21
C VAL A 55 -1.82 -16.73 30.12
N LEU A 56 -1.39 -16.89 28.87
CA LEU A 56 -2.29 -17.29 27.77
C LEU A 56 -2.95 -18.64 28.00
N SER A 57 -2.22 -19.64 28.50
CA SER A 57 -2.80 -20.94 28.84
C SER A 57 -3.84 -20.84 29.96
N SER A 58 -3.54 -20.11 31.03
CA SER A 58 -4.48 -19.91 32.14
C SER A 58 -5.73 -19.14 31.74
N MET A 59 -5.63 -18.19 30.81
CA MET A 59 -6.78 -17.45 30.28
C MET A 59 -7.66 -18.31 29.35
N ARG A 60 -7.08 -19.27 28.62
CA ARG A 60 -7.84 -20.20 27.78
C ARG A 60 -8.69 -21.15 28.60
N GLU A 61 -8.28 -21.47 29.82
CA GLU A 61 -9.04 -22.31 30.76
C GLU A 61 -10.17 -21.56 31.49
N LEU A 62 -10.34 -20.26 31.26
CA LEU A 62 -11.36 -19.42 31.90
C LEU A 62 -12.40 -18.97 30.87
N ASP A 63 -13.41 -19.81 30.65
CA ASP A 63 -14.44 -19.61 29.62
C ASP A 63 -15.28 -18.34 29.81
N HIS A 64 -15.41 -17.85 31.05
CA HIS A 64 -16.16 -16.63 31.38
C HIS A 64 -15.38 -15.33 31.11
N LEU A 65 -14.08 -15.40 30.77
CA LEU A 65 -13.28 -14.20 30.51
C LEU A 65 -13.55 -13.65 29.11
N ASN A 66 -14.24 -12.51 29.01
CA ASN A 66 -14.52 -11.83 27.74
C ASN A 66 -13.21 -11.51 26.97
N GLU A 67 -13.24 -11.68 25.64
CA GLU A 67 -12.13 -11.40 24.73
C GLU A 67 -11.55 -9.98 24.86
N THR A 68 -12.39 -8.99 25.13
CA THR A 68 -11.95 -7.61 25.41
C THR A 68 -11.05 -7.53 26.64
N CYS A 69 -11.43 -8.23 27.71
CA CYS A 69 -10.65 -8.30 28.95
C CYS A 69 -9.36 -9.10 28.72
N ARG A 70 -9.44 -10.19 27.95
CA ARG A 70 -8.27 -10.97 27.56
C ARG A 70 -7.23 -10.11 26.86
N LYS A 71 -7.68 -9.34 25.88
CA LYS A 71 -6.81 -8.46 25.09
C LYS A 71 -6.19 -7.35 25.94
N ALA A 72 -7.00 -6.67 26.77
CA ALA A 72 -6.53 -5.58 27.61
C ALA A 72 -5.44 -6.01 28.61
N LEU A 73 -5.61 -7.15 29.27
CA LEU A 73 -4.63 -7.69 30.22
C LEU A 73 -3.33 -8.10 29.52
N LEU A 74 -3.42 -8.75 28.36
CA LEU A 74 -2.25 -9.16 27.57
C LEU A 74 -1.47 -7.95 27.06
N ASP A 75 -2.17 -6.90 26.62
CA ASP A 75 -1.52 -5.67 26.16
C ASP A 75 -0.81 -4.95 27.31
N ALA A 76 -1.42 -4.86 28.49
CA ALA A 76 -0.79 -4.28 29.69
C ALA A 76 0.45 -5.08 30.13
N LEU A 77 0.37 -6.42 30.14
CA LEU A 77 1.51 -7.29 30.45
C LEU A 77 2.65 -7.13 29.42
N ARG A 78 2.33 -7.05 28.13
CA ARG A 78 3.33 -6.85 27.08
C ARG A 78 4.02 -5.49 27.22
N GLN A 79 3.25 -4.41 27.43
CA GLN A 79 3.83 -3.08 27.63
C GLN A 79 4.81 -3.06 28.81
N ARG A 80 4.44 -3.73 29.91
CA ARG A 80 5.25 -3.80 31.12
C ARG A 80 6.51 -4.65 30.95
N LEU A 81 6.39 -5.86 30.39
CA LEU A 81 7.51 -6.78 30.20
C LEU A 81 8.53 -6.27 29.19
N PHE A 82 8.09 -5.54 28.16
CA PHE A 82 8.94 -5.09 27.07
C PHE A 82 9.34 -3.60 27.15
N LYS A 83 8.96 -2.87 28.22
CA LYS A 83 9.32 -1.47 28.50
C LYS A 83 9.44 -0.61 27.22
N ASN A 84 8.35 -0.61 26.43
CA ASN A 84 8.13 0.16 25.20
C ASN A 84 9.35 0.91 24.59
N LYS A 85 9.97 0.32 23.56
CA LYS A 85 9.98 1.00 22.26
C LYS A 85 8.54 0.93 21.74
N GLU A 86 7.74 1.93 22.14
CA GLU A 86 6.36 2.23 21.74
C GLU A 86 5.61 1.15 20.92
N TYR A 87 4.92 0.21 21.56
CA TYR A 87 3.73 -0.38 20.92
C TYR A 87 2.61 0.66 20.97
N LYS A 88 2.61 1.57 19.98
CA LYS A 88 1.42 2.34 19.66
C LYS A 88 0.38 1.34 19.14
N PRO A 89 -0.82 1.23 19.74
CA PRO A 89 -1.89 0.48 19.09
C PRO A 89 -1.96 1.03 17.67
N LYS A 90 -1.94 0.14 16.66
CA LYS A 90 -2.19 0.57 15.29
C LYS A 90 -3.54 1.28 15.35
N ARG A 91 -3.52 2.62 15.42
CA ARG A 91 -4.71 3.44 15.17
C ARG A 91 -5.28 2.79 13.93
N SER A 92 -6.51 2.30 14.01
CA SER A 92 -7.23 1.83 12.83
C SER A 92 -7.04 2.96 11.85
N LYS A 93 -6.21 2.74 10.81
CA LYS A 93 -6.04 3.75 9.79
C LYS A 93 -7.48 4.01 9.33
N PRO A 94 -7.91 5.28 9.25
CA PRO A 94 -9.20 5.54 8.65
C PRO A 94 -9.25 4.77 7.33
N ILE A 95 -10.38 4.15 7.02
CA ILE A 95 -10.58 3.32 5.82
C ILE A 95 -10.09 4.07 4.57
N VAL A 96 -10.08 5.40 4.63
CA VAL A 96 -9.51 6.31 3.64
C VAL A 96 -8.48 7.23 4.32
N ASP A 97 -7.24 7.25 3.81
CA ASP A 97 -6.17 8.15 4.27
C ASP A 97 -6.50 9.59 3.87
N SER A 98 -6.72 10.48 4.85
CA SER A 98 -7.11 11.88 4.60
C SER A 98 -6.12 12.64 3.74
N LYS A 99 -4.83 12.27 3.78
CA LYS A 99 -3.82 12.89 2.91
C LYS A 99 -3.97 12.45 1.45
N VAL A 100 -4.45 11.23 1.22
CA VAL A 100 -4.76 10.74 -0.13
C VAL A 100 -6.02 11.43 -0.66
N VAL A 101 -7.03 11.65 0.18
CA VAL A 101 -8.23 12.43 -0.19
C VAL A 101 -7.86 13.87 -0.56
N ALA A 102 -7.03 14.53 0.24
CA ALA A 102 -6.55 15.87 -0.06
C ALA A 102 -5.70 15.92 -1.35
N ALA A 103 -4.91 14.89 -1.62
CA ALA A 103 -4.18 14.80 -2.88
C ALA A 103 -5.14 14.61 -4.07
N LYS A 104 -6.19 13.79 -3.90
CA LYS A 104 -7.21 13.55 -4.93
C LYS A 104 -7.97 14.82 -5.30
N SER A 105 -8.35 15.65 -4.33
CA SER A 105 -9.08 16.89 -4.62
C SER A 105 -8.26 17.86 -5.48
N LEU A 106 -6.93 17.78 -5.47
CA LEU A 106 -6.07 18.62 -6.32
C LEU A 106 -5.99 18.15 -7.78
N ILE A 107 -6.43 16.91 -8.05
CA ILE A 107 -6.36 16.29 -9.39
C ILE A 107 -7.72 15.83 -9.91
N ASP A 108 -8.82 16.17 -9.22
CA ASP A 108 -10.17 15.66 -9.54
C ASP A 108 -10.64 16.07 -10.94
N ASN A 109 -10.30 17.29 -11.35
CA ASN A 109 -10.67 17.88 -12.63
C ASN A 109 -9.57 17.72 -13.69
N ALA A 110 -8.46 17.02 -13.38
CA ALA A 110 -7.34 16.90 -14.30
C ALA A 110 -7.72 16.17 -15.60
N LEU A 111 -8.55 15.12 -15.53
CA LEU A 111 -9.05 14.42 -16.72
C LEU A 111 -9.87 15.35 -17.63
N ALA A 112 -10.85 16.07 -17.07
CA ALA A 112 -11.67 17.01 -17.83
C ALA A 112 -10.84 18.13 -18.50
N LYS A 113 -9.81 18.64 -17.80
CA LYS A 113 -8.88 19.63 -18.37
C LYS A 113 -8.01 19.04 -19.48
N ALA A 114 -7.56 17.80 -19.34
CA ALA A 114 -6.78 17.12 -20.38
C ALA A 114 -7.60 16.84 -21.64
N ASP A 115 -8.87 16.46 -21.49
CA ASP A 115 -9.79 16.27 -22.61
C ASP A 115 -10.02 17.59 -23.35
N THR A 116 -10.23 18.68 -22.61
CA THR A 116 -10.34 20.03 -23.18
C THR A 116 -9.08 20.43 -23.94
N LEU A 117 -7.91 20.11 -23.39
CA LEU A 117 -6.62 20.36 -24.04
C LEU A 117 -6.47 19.57 -25.34
N LEU A 118 -6.86 18.29 -25.36
CA LEU A 118 -6.83 17.44 -26.55
C LEU A 118 -7.77 17.93 -27.66
N LEU A 119 -8.93 18.47 -27.30
CA LEU A 119 -9.91 18.97 -28.26
C LEU A 119 -9.50 20.32 -28.87
N ASN A 120 -8.82 21.17 -28.09
CA ASN A 120 -8.55 22.56 -28.47
C ASN A 120 -7.15 22.80 -29.03
N GLU A 121 -6.13 22.03 -28.62
CA GLU A 121 -4.76 22.23 -29.09
C GLU A 121 -4.46 21.42 -30.36
N LYS A 122 -4.10 22.13 -31.45
CA LYS A 122 -3.55 21.49 -32.66
C LYS A 122 -2.04 21.33 -32.53
N GLY A 123 -1.56 20.10 -32.68
CA GLY A 123 -0.12 19.80 -32.73
C GLY A 123 0.55 19.77 -31.36
N LEU A 124 0.13 18.83 -30.52
CA LEU A 124 0.76 18.58 -29.22
C LEU A 124 2.23 18.18 -29.40
N THR A 125 3.08 18.73 -28.54
CA THR A 125 4.49 18.34 -28.48
C THR A 125 4.59 16.90 -27.99
N ALA A 126 5.67 16.21 -28.35
CA ALA A 126 5.94 14.87 -27.86
C ALA A 126 6.02 14.80 -26.32
N ASN A 127 6.57 15.82 -25.66
CA ASN A 127 6.57 15.90 -24.20
C ASN A 127 5.15 15.96 -23.63
N LYS A 128 4.23 16.72 -24.24
CA LYS A 128 2.82 16.73 -23.83
C LYS A 128 2.16 15.36 -24.08
N HIS A 129 2.41 14.73 -25.23
CA HIS A 129 1.90 13.37 -25.47
C HIS A 129 2.41 12.34 -24.46
N LEU A 130 3.69 12.41 -24.08
CA LEU A 130 4.26 11.53 -23.08
C LEU A 130 3.67 11.77 -21.70
N PHE A 131 3.52 13.03 -21.30
CA PHE A 131 2.80 13.40 -20.09
C PHE A 131 1.38 12.83 -20.08
N LEU A 132 0.61 13.03 -21.16
CA LEU A 132 -0.75 12.51 -21.29
C LEU A 132 -0.79 10.99 -21.22
N ALA A 133 0.19 10.30 -21.84
CA ALA A 133 0.28 8.84 -21.77
C ALA A 133 0.47 8.35 -20.32
N LEU A 134 1.36 8.99 -19.55
CA LEU A 134 1.55 8.67 -18.13
C LEU A 134 0.31 9.02 -17.28
N MET A 135 -0.31 10.17 -17.54
CA MET A 135 -1.49 10.64 -16.82
C MET A 135 -2.66 9.69 -17.02
N TYR A 136 -3.03 9.37 -18.26
CA TYR A 136 -4.13 8.43 -18.53
C TYR A 136 -3.79 7.00 -18.09
N ALA A 137 -2.53 6.58 -18.18
CA ALA A 137 -2.12 5.29 -17.63
C ALA A 137 -2.40 5.21 -16.12
N ALA A 138 -2.11 6.28 -15.37
CA ALA A 138 -2.33 6.33 -13.93
C ALA A 138 -3.77 6.61 -13.51
N MET A 139 -4.51 7.42 -14.27
CA MET A 139 -5.83 7.95 -13.89
C MET A 139 -7.01 7.27 -14.58
N GLU A 140 -6.78 6.43 -15.59
CA GLU A 140 -7.81 5.63 -16.24
C GLU A 140 -7.45 4.15 -16.31
N SER A 141 -6.22 3.83 -16.72
CA SER A 141 -5.81 2.44 -16.97
C SER A 141 -5.26 1.71 -15.76
N GLY A 142 -5.28 2.32 -14.57
CA GLY A 142 -4.93 1.66 -13.31
C GLY A 142 -3.44 1.39 -13.09
N LEU A 143 -2.53 2.12 -13.74
CA LEU A 143 -1.09 2.03 -13.48
C LEU A 143 -0.70 2.99 -12.34
N CYS A 144 -1.17 2.72 -11.13
CA CYS A 144 -1.11 3.65 -9.99
C CYS A 144 0.06 3.34 -9.03
N PHE A 145 1.24 2.99 -9.55
CA PHE A 145 2.47 2.78 -8.76
C PHE A 145 3.72 3.17 -9.55
N SER A 146 4.74 3.65 -8.83
CA SER A 146 5.90 4.31 -9.43
C SER A 146 6.66 3.38 -10.37
N GLU A 147 6.97 2.16 -9.94
CA GLU A 147 7.78 1.21 -10.71
C GLU A 147 7.10 0.82 -12.03
N GLY A 148 5.77 0.75 -12.04
CA GLY A 148 4.98 0.47 -13.24
C GLY A 148 4.98 1.65 -14.21
N LEU A 149 4.78 2.87 -13.70
CA LEU A 149 4.86 4.08 -14.52
C LEU A 149 6.26 4.32 -15.07
N ASP A 150 7.30 4.08 -14.27
CA ASP A 150 8.69 4.16 -14.72
C ASP A 150 8.96 3.11 -15.80
N ALA A 151 8.46 1.89 -15.66
CA ALA A 151 8.58 0.87 -16.69
C ALA A 151 7.86 1.27 -18.00
N LEU A 152 6.66 1.86 -17.91
CA LEU A 152 5.95 2.38 -19.09
C LEU A 152 6.75 3.51 -19.74
N TYR A 153 7.22 4.47 -18.95
CA TYR A 153 8.03 5.59 -19.40
C TYR A 153 9.29 5.11 -20.15
N GLN A 154 10.07 4.22 -19.52
CA GLN A 154 11.27 3.65 -20.14
C GLN A 154 10.94 2.85 -21.40
N ARG A 155 9.84 2.09 -21.42
CA ARG A 155 9.40 1.33 -22.60
C ARG A 155 9.08 2.26 -23.78
N LEU A 156 8.37 3.36 -23.52
CA LEU A 156 8.04 4.37 -24.52
C LEU A 156 9.30 5.07 -25.08
N LEU A 157 10.28 5.36 -24.23
CA LEU A 157 11.53 6.00 -24.65
C LEU A 157 12.46 5.06 -25.40
N ALA A 158 12.58 3.80 -24.97
CA ALA A 158 13.58 2.88 -25.51
C ALA A 158 13.17 2.21 -26.83
N SER A 159 11.87 1.92 -27.03
CA SER A 159 11.42 1.11 -28.17
C SER A 159 10.63 1.93 -29.19
N ASN A 160 10.78 1.62 -30.48
CA ASN A 160 9.90 2.13 -31.54
C ASN A 160 8.63 1.25 -31.71
N GLU A 161 8.68 0.02 -31.21
CA GLU A 161 7.55 -0.91 -31.18
C GLU A 161 7.22 -1.20 -29.72
N VAL A 162 6.17 -0.54 -29.21
CA VAL A 162 5.76 -0.62 -27.80
C VAL A 162 4.48 -1.41 -27.61
N LEU A 163 3.62 -1.44 -28.63
CA LEU A 163 2.33 -2.10 -28.61
C LEU A 163 2.44 -3.50 -29.21
N VAL A 164 1.94 -4.49 -28.49
CA VAL A 164 1.81 -5.88 -28.94
C VAL A 164 0.33 -6.22 -28.98
N LYS A 165 -0.12 -6.88 -30.04
CA LYS A 165 -1.51 -7.36 -30.15
C LYS A 165 -1.61 -8.78 -29.58
N ILE A 166 -2.48 -8.97 -28.59
CA ILE A 166 -2.83 -10.29 -28.04
C ILE A 166 -4.34 -10.46 -28.12
N GLY A 167 -4.79 -11.36 -29.00
CA GLY A 167 -6.21 -11.48 -29.34
C GLY A 167 -6.76 -10.16 -29.88
N ASP A 168 -7.83 -9.67 -29.26
CA ASP A 168 -8.48 -8.40 -29.61
C ASP A 168 -7.92 -7.19 -28.84
N TYR A 169 -6.93 -7.41 -27.97
CA TYR A 169 -6.38 -6.37 -27.10
C TYR A 169 -5.00 -5.92 -27.56
N TRP A 170 -4.76 -4.62 -27.42
CA TRP A 170 -3.41 -4.04 -27.46
C TRP A 170 -2.84 -4.01 -26.06
N ILE A 171 -1.60 -4.47 -25.91
CA ILE A 171 -0.89 -4.46 -24.63
C ILE A 171 0.47 -3.78 -24.77
N ILE A 172 1.02 -3.34 -23.64
CA ILE A 172 2.41 -2.93 -23.51
C ILE A 172 3.05 -3.86 -22.47
N GLU A 173 4.09 -4.58 -22.83
CA GLU A 173 4.84 -5.40 -21.88
C GLU A 173 5.71 -4.49 -20.99
N LEU A 174 5.45 -4.51 -19.68
CA LEU A 174 6.18 -3.74 -18.68
C LEU A 174 7.08 -4.65 -17.86
N HIS A 175 8.35 -4.27 -17.75
CA HIS A 175 9.34 -4.95 -16.93
C HIS A 175 9.78 -4.04 -15.78
N TYR A 176 9.57 -4.48 -14.54
CA TYR A 176 9.94 -3.69 -13.36
C TYR A 176 10.45 -4.59 -12.22
N ILE A 177 11.12 -3.96 -11.25
CA ILE A 177 11.58 -4.60 -10.02
C ILE A 177 11.01 -3.81 -8.86
N ARG A 178 10.38 -4.50 -7.91
CA ARG A 178 9.84 -3.90 -6.68
C ARG A 178 10.19 -4.79 -5.49
N SER A 179 10.76 -4.20 -4.44
CA SER A 179 11.35 -4.93 -3.30
C SER A 179 10.39 -5.88 -2.57
N ASN A 180 9.10 -5.60 -2.60
CA ASN A 180 8.06 -6.39 -1.93
C ASN A 180 7.21 -7.22 -2.90
N HIS A 181 7.61 -7.32 -4.17
CA HIS A 181 6.92 -8.16 -5.18
C HIS A 181 7.79 -9.35 -5.52
N GLU A 182 7.15 -10.50 -5.69
CA GLU A 182 7.80 -11.64 -6.30
C GLU A 182 8.14 -11.34 -7.76
N THR A 183 9.32 -11.78 -8.18
CA THR A 183 9.73 -11.75 -9.59
C THR A 183 9.18 -12.99 -10.28
N ASN A 184 8.72 -12.83 -11.52
CA ASN A 184 8.13 -13.94 -12.30
C ASN A 184 8.97 -14.30 -13.53
N THR A 185 10.03 -13.54 -13.81
CA THR A 185 10.92 -13.73 -14.95
C THR A 185 12.36 -13.67 -14.48
N ARG A 186 13.20 -14.59 -14.98
CA ARG A 186 14.64 -14.58 -14.76
C ARG A 186 15.35 -14.87 -16.07
N GLU A 187 16.21 -13.95 -16.50
CA GLU A 187 17.00 -14.08 -17.72
C GLU A 187 18.40 -13.53 -17.46
N ASN A 188 19.44 -14.20 -17.96
CA ASN A 188 20.84 -13.74 -17.85
C ASN A 188 21.24 -13.35 -16.41
N GLY A 189 20.75 -14.09 -15.41
CA GLY A 189 21.00 -13.86 -13.99
C GLY A 189 20.23 -12.69 -13.35
N LYS A 190 19.51 -11.88 -14.14
CA LYS A 190 18.66 -10.78 -13.64
C LYS A 190 17.24 -11.29 -13.44
N ALA A 191 16.61 -10.89 -12.34
CA ALA A 191 15.23 -11.24 -12.01
C ALA A 191 14.35 -9.99 -12.04
N TRP A 192 13.17 -10.08 -12.65
CA TRP A 192 12.20 -8.99 -12.73
C TRP A 192 10.76 -9.51 -12.81
N THR A 193 9.82 -8.60 -12.67
CA THR A 193 8.40 -8.86 -12.89
C THR A 193 8.04 -8.37 -14.30
N SER A 194 7.58 -9.28 -15.15
CA SER A 194 6.94 -8.96 -16.42
C SER A 194 5.43 -8.90 -16.23
N ARG A 195 4.82 -7.80 -16.66
CA ARG A 195 3.37 -7.55 -16.53
C ARG A 195 2.85 -7.00 -17.86
N PRO A 196 1.84 -7.63 -18.48
CA PRO A 196 1.10 -7.01 -19.57
C PRO A 196 0.27 -5.85 -19.01
N PHE A 197 0.50 -4.66 -19.55
CA PHE A 197 -0.32 -3.48 -19.28
C PHE A 197 -1.33 -3.31 -20.41
N TYR A 198 -2.59 -3.14 -20.05
CA TYR A 198 -3.72 -2.99 -20.97
C TYR A 198 -4.14 -1.52 -20.97
N PRO A 199 -3.60 -0.69 -21.90
CA PRO A 199 -3.97 0.72 -21.97
C PRO A 199 -5.44 0.86 -22.37
N GLY A 200 -6.18 1.71 -21.67
CA GLY A 200 -7.49 2.19 -22.10
C GLY A 200 -7.41 3.06 -23.36
N PRO A 201 -8.54 3.40 -23.99
CA PRO A 201 -8.56 4.11 -25.27
C PRO A 201 -7.79 5.44 -25.29
N LEU A 202 -7.94 6.28 -24.26
CA LEU A 202 -7.23 7.57 -24.19
C LEU A 202 -5.74 7.39 -23.90
N THR A 203 -5.38 6.39 -23.08
CA THR A 203 -3.98 6.02 -22.86
C THR A 203 -3.33 5.55 -24.17
N LEU A 204 -4.02 4.69 -24.92
CA LEU A 204 -3.55 4.18 -26.21
C LEU A 204 -3.40 5.32 -27.24
N PHE A 205 -4.37 6.22 -27.30
CA PHE A 205 -4.30 7.40 -28.16
C PHE A 205 -3.09 8.28 -27.85
N ALA A 206 -2.85 8.59 -26.57
CA ALA A 206 -1.71 9.38 -26.14
C ALA A 206 -0.37 8.68 -26.43
N VAL A 207 -0.28 7.36 -26.21
CA VAL A 207 0.89 6.54 -26.58
C VAL A 207 1.15 6.63 -28.08
N ILE A 208 0.14 6.42 -28.93
CA ILE A 208 0.31 6.51 -30.39
C ILE A 208 0.76 7.91 -30.81
N GLY A 209 0.18 8.96 -30.22
CA GLY A 209 0.59 10.35 -30.44
C GLY A 209 2.05 10.59 -30.07
N PHE A 210 2.50 10.04 -28.94
CA PHE A 210 3.90 10.10 -28.54
C PHE A 210 4.80 9.37 -29.54
N MET A 211 4.48 8.13 -29.90
CA MET A 211 5.30 7.32 -30.81
C MET A 211 5.50 7.99 -32.18
N LYS A 212 4.50 8.72 -32.67
CA LYS A 212 4.59 9.48 -33.93
C LYS A 212 5.47 10.74 -33.82
N SER A 213 5.59 11.32 -32.62
CA SER A 213 6.33 12.58 -32.38
C SER A 213 7.67 12.39 -31.66
N LYS A 214 7.95 11.17 -31.20
CA LYS A 214 9.14 10.74 -30.45
C LYS A 214 10.50 11.09 -31.08
N PRO A 215 10.71 11.06 -32.42
CA PRO A 215 12.04 11.31 -33.01
C PRO A 215 12.65 12.69 -32.70
N MET A 216 11.88 13.61 -32.13
CA MET A 216 12.26 15.01 -31.91
C MET A 216 12.59 15.38 -30.45
N VAL A 217 12.83 14.42 -29.55
CA VAL A 217 12.90 14.71 -28.10
C VAL A 217 14.14 14.18 -27.39
N CYS A 218 14.79 15.07 -26.63
CA CYS A 218 15.65 14.73 -25.50
C CYS A 218 14.84 14.90 -24.21
N ILE A 219 14.59 13.81 -23.47
CA ILE A 219 13.82 13.86 -22.22
C ILE A 219 14.73 13.45 -21.07
N GLU A 220 14.96 14.39 -20.16
CA GLU A 220 15.93 14.23 -19.05
C GLU A 220 15.25 14.06 -17.67
N SER A 221 13.92 13.99 -17.60
CA SER A 221 13.19 13.86 -16.33
C SER A 221 12.78 12.42 -16.02
N SER A 222 12.45 12.14 -14.76
CA SER A 222 11.77 10.90 -14.36
C SER A 222 10.27 10.91 -14.74
N ALA A 223 9.63 9.73 -14.77
CA ALA A 223 8.20 9.63 -15.08
C ALA A 223 7.34 10.42 -14.08
N MET A 224 7.71 10.34 -12.80
CA MET A 224 6.99 11.04 -11.73
C MET A 224 7.19 12.56 -11.76
N GLU A 225 8.37 13.04 -12.11
CA GLU A 225 8.60 14.48 -12.30
C GLU A 225 7.80 15.01 -13.48
N LEU A 226 7.79 14.29 -14.61
CA LEU A 226 7.01 14.65 -15.79
C LEU A 226 5.51 14.68 -15.46
N LEU A 227 5.02 13.65 -14.76
CA LEU A 227 3.62 13.56 -14.33
C LEU A 227 3.25 14.73 -13.41
N LYS A 228 4.04 15.01 -12.37
CA LYS A 228 3.76 16.09 -11.43
C LYS A 228 3.80 17.45 -12.09
N LYS A 229 4.85 17.73 -12.87
CA LYS A 229 5.00 19.01 -13.58
C LYS A 229 3.83 19.23 -14.54
N GLY A 230 3.51 18.23 -15.36
CA GLY A 230 2.39 18.31 -16.29
C GLY A 230 1.04 18.45 -15.59
N LEU A 231 0.82 17.76 -14.47
CA LEU A 231 -0.40 17.94 -13.66
C LEU A 231 -0.48 19.34 -13.07
N THR A 232 0.61 19.89 -12.51
CA THR A 232 0.65 21.26 -12.00
C THR A 232 0.39 22.29 -13.10
N GLU A 233 0.96 22.12 -14.29
CA GLU A 233 0.70 22.98 -15.44
C GLU A 233 -0.77 22.89 -15.90
N LEU A 234 -1.33 21.68 -15.90
CA LEU A 234 -2.70 21.42 -16.34
C LEU A 234 -3.74 21.93 -15.34
N THR A 235 -3.55 21.68 -14.04
CA THR A 235 -4.52 22.01 -13.01
C THR A 235 -4.34 23.42 -12.45
N GLY A 236 -3.13 23.97 -12.49
CA GLY A 236 -2.72 25.18 -11.78
C GLY A 236 -2.26 24.92 -10.33
N GLU A 237 -2.30 23.67 -9.86
CA GLU A 237 -2.05 23.33 -8.45
C GLU A 237 -0.56 23.12 -8.15
N GLN A 238 0.06 24.11 -7.54
CA GLN A 238 1.50 24.09 -7.19
C GLN A 238 1.84 23.10 -6.08
N ASP A 239 0.86 22.77 -5.22
CA ASP A 239 1.09 21.86 -4.09
C ASP A 239 1.29 20.40 -4.52
N LEU A 240 0.95 20.04 -5.75
CA LEU A 240 1.19 18.69 -6.31
C LEU A 240 2.67 18.30 -6.30
N ILE A 241 3.58 19.25 -6.49
CA ILE A 241 5.02 19.02 -6.49
C ILE A 241 5.48 18.46 -5.12
N LYS A 242 4.88 18.97 -4.04
CA LYS A 242 5.21 18.62 -2.64
C LYS A 242 4.63 17.28 -2.20
N ILE A 243 3.67 16.73 -2.93
CA ILE A 243 3.00 15.47 -2.58
C ILE A 243 3.94 14.29 -2.85
N GLY A 244 4.09 13.37 -1.90
CA GLY A 244 4.89 12.16 -2.12
C GLY A 244 4.32 11.28 -3.24
N ASN A 245 5.17 10.70 -4.09
CA ASN A 245 4.76 9.96 -5.29
C ASN A 245 3.71 8.87 -5.01
N SER A 246 3.95 8.03 -4.00
CA SER A 246 3.00 6.99 -3.59
C SER A 246 1.62 7.56 -3.19
N ARG A 247 1.58 8.74 -2.57
CA ARG A 247 0.32 9.39 -2.18
C ARG A 247 -0.44 9.92 -3.39
N LEU A 248 0.27 10.55 -4.33
CA LEU A 248 -0.32 11.03 -5.58
C LEU A 248 -0.91 9.87 -6.39
N LEU A 249 -0.16 8.78 -6.54
CA LEU A 249 -0.64 7.63 -7.31
C LEU A 249 -1.81 6.90 -6.64
N ARG A 250 -1.82 6.82 -5.30
CA ARG A 250 -3.01 6.33 -4.57
C ARG A 250 -4.23 7.22 -4.79
N ALA A 251 -4.03 8.53 -4.92
CA ALA A 251 -5.11 9.46 -5.25
C ALA A 251 -5.65 9.21 -6.68
N CYS A 252 -4.77 8.94 -7.66
CA CYS A 252 -5.19 8.52 -9.00
C CYS A 252 -6.03 7.22 -8.96
N GLY A 253 -5.59 6.22 -8.19
CA GLY A 253 -6.35 4.98 -8.03
C GLY A 253 -7.73 5.20 -7.38
N MET A 254 -7.84 6.15 -6.45
CA MET A 254 -9.15 6.55 -5.89
C MET A 254 -10.07 7.18 -6.95
N LEU A 255 -9.54 8.00 -7.87
CA LEU A 255 -10.35 8.55 -8.97
C LEU A 255 -10.93 7.44 -9.84
N ILE A 256 -10.10 6.45 -10.24
CA ILE A 256 -10.56 5.31 -11.05
C ILE A 256 -11.68 4.54 -10.35
N ARG A 257 -11.55 4.33 -9.04
CA ARG A 257 -12.56 3.61 -8.25
C ARG A 257 -13.90 4.33 -8.20
N GLU A 258 -13.87 5.67 -8.21
CA GLU A 258 -15.05 6.51 -8.08
C GLU A 258 -15.67 6.91 -9.43
N GLN A 259 -15.07 6.52 -10.56
CA GLN A 259 -15.63 6.79 -11.88
C GLN A 259 -17.02 6.14 -12.04
N PRO A 260 -17.98 6.82 -12.68
CA PRO A 260 -19.30 6.24 -12.97
C PRO A 260 -19.17 4.92 -13.74
N GLY A 261 -19.83 3.87 -13.26
CA GLY A 261 -19.76 2.53 -13.87
C GLY A 261 -18.52 1.71 -13.51
N SER A 262 -17.57 2.27 -12.74
CA SER A 262 -16.44 1.53 -12.20
C SER A 262 -16.90 0.54 -11.13
N SER A 263 -16.68 -0.76 -11.37
CA SER A 263 -16.84 -1.83 -10.37
C SER A 263 -15.48 -2.31 -9.88
N MET A 264 -14.55 -1.38 -9.65
CA MET A 264 -13.20 -1.73 -9.19
C MET A 264 -13.22 -2.25 -7.74
N GLY A 265 -13.38 -3.56 -7.59
CA GLY A 265 -13.30 -4.25 -6.31
C GLY A 265 -11.93 -4.08 -5.63
N SER A 266 -11.86 -4.39 -4.34
CA SER A 266 -10.65 -4.17 -3.51
C SER A 266 -9.40 -4.82 -4.10
N PHE A 267 -9.52 -6.03 -4.67
CA PHE A 267 -8.40 -6.72 -5.32
C PHE A 267 -7.84 -5.92 -6.51
N LEU A 268 -8.71 -5.44 -7.41
CA LEU A 268 -8.30 -4.67 -8.58
C LEU A 268 -7.65 -3.34 -8.18
N MET A 269 -8.18 -2.69 -7.14
CA MET A 269 -7.56 -1.49 -6.58
C MET A 269 -6.14 -1.76 -6.06
N HIS A 270 -5.95 -2.85 -5.29
CA HIS A 270 -4.63 -3.23 -4.81
C HIS A 270 -3.68 -3.66 -5.93
N TYR A 271 -4.20 -4.24 -7.01
CA TYR A 271 -3.43 -4.55 -8.20
C TYR A 271 -3.00 -3.28 -8.96
N ALA A 272 -3.89 -2.29 -9.04
CA ALA A 272 -3.64 -0.99 -9.66
C ALA A 272 -2.61 -0.16 -8.89
N THR A 273 -2.69 -0.14 -7.55
CA THR A 273 -1.69 0.52 -6.68
C THR A 273 -0.41 -0.28 -6.48
N GLY A 274 -0.33 -1.47 -7.08
CA GLY A 274 0.76 -2.43 -6.90
C GLY A 274 0.95 -2.83 -5.44
N ASP A 275 -0.08 -2.78 -4.60
CA ASP A 275 -0.05 -3.37 -3.26
C ASP A 275 -0.06 -4.92 -3.34
N VAL A 276 -0.60 -5.48 -4.43
CA VAL A 276 -0.57 -6.91 -4.73
C VAL A 276 0.37 -7.17 -5.92
N SER A 277 1.15 -8.25 -5.83
CA SER A 277 2.07 -8.66 -6.90
C SER A 277 1.31 -9.16 -8.13
N SER A 278 1.86 -8.88 -9.31
CA SER A 278 1.44 -9.52 -10.57
C SER A 278 2.13 -10.88 -10.73
N ALA A 279 2.06 -11.74 -9.72
CA ALA A 279 2.61 -13.08 -9.79
C ALA A 279 1.55 -14.04 -10.33
N SER A 280 1.25 -13.96 -11.63
CA SER A 280 0.84 -15.17 -12.34
C SER A 280 2.10 -16.00 -12.54
N THR A 281 2.30 -16.98 -11.68
CA THR A 281 3.38 -17.97 -11.79
C THR A 281 3.04 -18.94 -12.92
N SER A 282 3.38 -18.60 -14.16
CA SER A 282 3.66 -19.63 -15.17
C SER A 282 4.30 -19.04 -16.42
N ARG A 283 5.62 -19.20 -16.51
CA ARG A 283 6.20 -19.82 -17.70
C ARG A 283 7.03 -21.01 -17.23
N CYS A 284 6.40 -22.19 -17.22
CA CYS A 284 7.15 -23.40 -17.59
C CYS A 284 7.61 -23.17 -19.02
N GLN A 285 8.85 -22.75 -19.21
CA GLN A 285 9.51 -22.92 -20.50
C GLN A 285 9.83 -24.41 -20.63
N ARG A 286 9.14 -25.08 -21.56
CA ARG A 286 9.62 -26.31 -22.17
C ARG A 286 10.73 -25.97 -23.15
#